data_AF-A0AA82WNS5-F1
#
_entry.id   AF-A0AA82WNS5-F1
#
_cell.length_a   1.000
_cell.length_b   1.000
_cell.length_c   1.000
_cell.angle_alpha   90.00
_cell.angle_beta   90.00
_cell.angle_gamma   90.00
#
_symmetry.space_group_name_H-M   'P 1'
#
loop_
_entity.id
_entity.type
_entity.pdbx_description
1 polymer ?
#
loop_
_entity_poly.entity_id
_entity_poly.type
_entity_poly.pdbx_seq_one_letter_code
_entity_poly.pdbx_strand_id
1 'polypeptide(L)'
;MFQSKDKDMLDFQWDMNYDANVLKPTANTTRAKSFEYPKIGSYVWNSLPGVIKANGNTLSLYDTTSKEIVFASAEFEVIDPEATATTVNLDVQVLRLSKVDPATDMEIGDEEVSVADKSIVDQEVFDKYVVANNTVTDPDGSEE
;
A
#
# COMPACT_ATOMS: atom_id res chain seq x y z
N MET A 1 5.87 -2.86 3.77
CA MET A 1 4.95 -3.75 4.48
C MET A 1 4.04 -2.95 5.39
N PHE A 2 2.87 -3.47 5.75
CA PHE A 2 1.91 -2.81 6.63
C PHE A 2 1.16 -3.83 7.48
N GLN A 3 0.93 -3.52 8.76
CA GLN A 3 -0.02 -4.22 9.62
C GLN A 3 -0.72 -3.21 10.51
N SER A 4 -2.04 -3.37 10.67
CA SER A 4 -2.85 -2.56 11.57
C SER A 4 -3.27 -3.34 12.82
N LYS A 5 -3.87 -2.63 13.77
CA LYS A 5 -4.42 -3.14 15.03
C LYS A 5 -5.90 -2.85 15.07
N ASP A 6 -6.70 -3.82 15.52
CA ASP A 6 -8.14 -3.69 15.84
C ASP A 6 -9.06 -3.27 14.68
N LYS A 7 -8.53 -2.66 13.61
CA LYS A 7 -9.24 -2.15 12.45
C LYS A 7 -8.53 -2.59 11.18
N ASP A 8 -9.27 -3.20 10.27
CA ASP A 8 -8.79 -3.62 8.96
C ASP A 8 -8.86 -2.46 7.96
N MET A 9 -8.13 -2.58 6.85
CA MET A 9 -8.01 -1.50 5.89
C MET A 9 -9.26 -1.38 5.01
N LEU A 10 -9.86 -0.18 4.98
CA LEU A 10 -11.07 0.15 4.21
C LEU A 10 -10.74 0.62 2.80
N ASP A 11 -9.86 1.61 2.70
CA ASP A 11 -9.36 2.08 1.42
C ASP A 11 -7.99 2.69 1.56
N PHE A 12 -7.35 2.76 0.40
CA PHE A 12 -6.03 3.33 0.27
C PHE A 12 -5.87 3.96 -1.11
N GLN A 13 -5.00 4.95 -1.17
CA GLN A 13 -4.46 5.47 -2.40
C GLN A 13 -3.00 5.83 -2.15
N TRP A 14 -2.10 5.41 -3.04
CA TRP A 14 -0.69 5.76 -2.96
C TRP A 14 -0.07 5.97 -4.33
N ASP A 15 0.96 6.81 -4.33
CA ASP A 15 1.83 7.11 -5.46
C ASP A 15 3.28 6.77 -5.09
N MET A 16 3.91 5.86 -5.82
CA MET A 16 5.33 5.57 -5.71
C MET A 16 6.08 6.30 -6.82
N ASN A 17 6.73 7.40 -6.46
CA ASN A 17 7.46 8.25 -7.40
C ASN A 17 8.93 7.81 -7.49
N TYR A 18 9.49 7.82 -8.70
CA TYR A 18 10.88 7.47 -8.97
C TYR A 18 11.43 8.30 -10.14
N ASP A 19 12.76 8.42 -10.25
CA ASP A 19 13.38 9.05 -11.42
C ASP A 19 13.39 8.10 -12.61
N ALA A 20 12.54 8.36 -13.60
CA ALA A 20 12.42 7.54 -14.82
C ALA A 20 13.61 7.63 -15.77
N ASN A 21 14.56 8.55 -15.54
CA ASN A 21 15.81 8.58 -16.28
C ASN A 21 16.85 7.63 -15.69
N VAL A 22 16.71 7.26 -14.41
CA VAL A 22 17.66 6.39 -13.69
C VAL A 22 17.11 4.99 -13.48
N LEU A 23 15.81 4.86 -13.23
CA LEU A 23 15.15 3.61 -12.88
C LEU A 23 14.03 3.25 -13.86
N LYS A 24 13.88 1.96 -14.14
CA LYS A 24 12.79 1.40 -14.94
C LYS A 24 12.14 0.24 -14.20
N PRO A 25 10.82 0.26 -13.92
CA PRO A 25 10.14 -0.88 -13.33
C PRO A 25 10.30 -2.14 -14.19
N THR A 26 10.62 -3.27 -13.56
CA THR A 26 10.70 -4.57 -14.23
C THR A 26 9.31 -5.20 -14.41
N ALA A 27 9.27 -6.35 -15.10
CA ALA A 27 8.03 -7.14 -15.22
C ALA A 27 7.52 -7.69 -13.87
N ASN A 28 8.39 -7.78 -12.86
CA ASN A 28 8.01 -8.21 -11.50
C ASN A 28 7.30 -7.10 -10.72
N THR A 29 7.41 -5.84 -11.15
CA THR A 29 6.63 -4.72 -10.61
C THR A 29 5.18 -4.88 -11.00
N THR A 30 4.43 -5.53 -10.12
CA THR A 30 3.02 -5.84 -10.30
C THR A 30 2.23 -5.39 -9.08
N ARG A 31 0.90 -5.37 -9.22
CA ARG A 31 0.00 -5.19 -8.08
C ARG A 31 0.36 -6.18 -6.97
N ALA A 32 0.42 -5.69 -5.73
CA ALA A 32 0.65 -6.52 -4.55
C ALA A 32 -0.42 -7.62 -4.41
N LYS A 33 0.04 -8.85 -4.13
CA LYS A 33 -0.79 -10.06 -4.04
C LYS A 33 -1.17 -10.42 -2.59
N SER A 34 -0.57 -9.76 -1.59
CA SER A 34 -0.90 -9.97 -0.17
C SER A 34 -2.32 -9.55 0.20
N PHE A 35 -2.93 -8.69 -0.63
CA PHE A 35 -4.32 -8.30 -0.50
C PHE A 35 -5.23 -9.42 -0.99
N GLU A 36 -5.98 -10.04 -0.08
CA GLU A 36 -7.12 -10.86 -0.47
C GLU A 36 -8.12 -9.96 -1.22
N TYR A 37 -8.68 -10.47 -2.32
CA TYR A 37 -9.61 -9.67 -3.10
C TYR A 37 -10.87 -9.44 -2.24
N PRO A 38 -11.27 -8.18 -2.01
CA PRO A 38 -12.41 -7.90 -1.15
C PRO A 38 -13.68 -8.51 -1.75
N LYS A 39 -14.57 -9.03 -0.90
CA LYS A 39 -15.88 -9.54 -1.36
C LYS A 39 -16.66 -8.43 -2.09
N ILE A 40 -16.56 -7.20 -1.59
CA ILE A 40 -17.22 -6.02 -2.16
C ILE A 40 -16.17 -4.92 -2.26
N GLY A 41 -15.70 -4.61 -3.47
CA GLY A 41 -14.68 -3.58 -3.67
C GLY A 41 -13.93 -3.67 -4.99
N SER A 42 -12.92 -2.82 -5.11
CA SER A 42 -12.05 -2.71 -6.28
C SER A 42 -10.61 -2.42 -5.86
N TYR A 43 -9.65 -2.91 -6.64
CA TYR A 43 -8.25 -2.51 -6.53
C TYR A 43 -7.69 -2.30 -7.95
N VAL A 44 -7.45 -1.03 -8.28
CA VAL A 44 -6.81 -0.58 -9.51
C VAL A 44 -5.33 -0.28 -9.24
N TRP A 45 -4.49 -0.68 -10.18
CA TRP A 45 -3.06 -0.45 -10.15
C TRP A 45 -2.60 -0.04 -11.55
N ASN A 46 -1.71 0.95 -11.63
CA ASN A 46 -1.15 1.43 -12.89
C ASN A 46 0.33 1.75 -12.72
N SER A 47 1.14 1.42 -13.73
CA SER A 47 2.54 1.84 -13.82
C SER A 47 2.72 2.77 -15.01
N LEU A 48 3.24 3.96 -14.74
CA LEU A 48 3.58 4.98 -15.71
C LEU A 48 5.05 5.38 -15.54
N PRO A 49 5.71 5.95 -16.56
CA PRO A 49 7.05 6.51 -16.39
C PRO A 49 7.08 7.53 -15.24
N GLY A 50 7.92 7.27 -14.25
CA GLY A 50 8.16 8.13 -13.08
C GLY A 50 7.18 7.94 -11.92
N VAL A 51 6.08 7.19 -12.10
CA VAL A 51 5.13 6.94 -11.02
C VAL A 51 4.38 5.61 -11.17
N ILE A 52 4.34 4.82 -10.09
CA ILE A 52 3.43 3.68 -9.95
C ILE A 52 2.33 4.10 -8.99
N LYS A 53 1.07 3.81 -9.33
CA LYS A 53 -0.09 4.24 -8.56
C LYS A 53 -0.97 3.05 -8.23
N ALA A 54 -1.59 3.11 -7.06
CA ALA A 54 -2.63 2.17 -6.68
C ALA A 54 -3.73 2.86 -5.91
N ASN A 55 -4.95 2.38 -6.11
CA ASN A 55 -6.08 2.70 -5.25
C ASN A 55 -6.93 1.45 -5.03
N GLY A 56 -7.32 1.25 -3.78
CA GLY A 56 -8.24 0.19 -3.39
C GLY A 56 -9.36 0.77 -2.55
N ASN A 57 -10.58 0.28 -2.75
CA ASN A 57 -11.73 0.55 -1.89
C ASN A 57 -12.50 -0.74 -1.68
N THR A 58 -13.11 -0.88 -0.52
CA THR A 58 -13.93 -2.04 -0.20
C THR A 58 -14.96 -1.69 0.85
N LEU A 59 -16.06 -2.43 0.88
CA LEU A 59 -16.98 -2.47 2.02
C LEU A 59 -16.66 -3.65 2.97
N SER A 60 -15.99 -4.69 2.48
CA SER A 60 -15.67 -5.91 3.25
C SER A 60 -14.30 -5.87 3.96
N LEU A 61 -13.54 -4.78 3.80
CA LEU A 61 -12.18 -4.55 4.31
C LEU A 61 -11.12 -5.53 3.77
N TYR A 62 -9.86 -5.08 3.79
CA TYR A 62 -8.69 -5.92 3.58
C TYR A 62 -8.12 -6.34 4.93
N ASP A 63 -7.96 -7.64 5.16
CA ASP A 63 -7.37 -8.17 6.40
C ASP A 63 -5.92 -7.68 6.57
N THR A 64 -5.76 -6.77 7.52
CA THR A 64 -4.47 -6.18 7.93
C THR A 64 -4.25 -6.29 9.43
N THR A 65 -5.21 -6.82 10.18
CA THR A 65 -5.09 -7.05 11.62
C THR A 65 -4.49 -8.43 11.93
N SER A 66 -4.80 -9.46 11.14
CA SER A 66 -4.35 -10.83 11.42
C SER A 66 -2.93 -11.11 10.93
N LYS A 67 -2.45 -10.34 9.93
CA LYS A 67 -1.18 -10.56 9.25
C LYS A 67 -0.58 -9.26 8.72
N GLU A 68 0.74 -9.25 8.57
CA GLU A 68 1.45 -8.21 7.82
C GLU A 68 1.26 -8.42 6.31
N ILE A 69 1.04 -7.32 5.58
CA ILE A 69 0.81 -7.32 4.13
C ILE A 69 1.88 -6.54 3.38
N VAL A 70 2.14 -6.92 2.13
CA VAL A 70 2.84 -6.06 1.17
C VAL A 70 1.88 -4.96 0.73
N PHE A 71 2.05 -3.76 1.30
CA PHE A 71 1.19 -2.61 0.98
C PHE A 71 1.48 -2.03 -0.42
N ALA A 72 2.76 -1.89 -0.74
CA ALA A 72 3.27 -1.48 -2.05
C ALA A 72 4.61 -2.17 -2.27
N SER A 73 4.89 -2.57 -3.51
CA SER A 73 6.17 -3.15 -3.94
C SER A 73 6.47 -2.74 -5.37
N ALA A 74 7.77 -2.64 -5.67
CA ALA A 74 8.28 -2.41 -7.00
C ALA A 74 9.71 -2.96 -7.09
N GLU A 75 10.08 -3.39 -8.27
CA GLU A 75 11.43 -3.82 -8.62
C GLU A 75 11.92 -2.99 -9.80
N PHE A 76 13.13 -2.47 -9.72
CA PHE A 76 13.65 -1.55 -10.72
C PHE A 76 14.96 -2.08 -11.32
N GLU A 77 15.08 -1.94 -12.64
CA GLU A 77 16.35 -1.96 -13.35
C GLU A 77 16.99 -0.56 -13.29
N VAL A 78 18.29 -0.48 -13.04
CA VAL A 78 19.07 0.77 -13.14
C VAL A 78 19.46 0.97 -14.60
N ILE A 79 18.97 2.03 -15.22
CA ILE A 79 19.15 2.33 -16.65
C ILE A 79 20.12 3.47 -16.93
N ASP A 80 20.47 4.27 -15.90
CA ASP A 80 21.57 5.24 -15.96
C ASP A 80 22.74 4.75 -15.09
N PRO A 81 23.80 4.18 -15.68
CA PRO A 81 24.94 3.68 -14.93
C PRO A 81 25.83 4.79 -14.34
N GLU A 82 25.68 6.04 -14.80
CA GLU A 82 26.46 7.17 -14.31
C GLU A 82 25.78 7.86 -13.11
N ALA A 83 24.51 7.54 -12.84
CA ALA A 83 23.78 8.09 -11.71
C ALA A 83 24.39 7.62 -10.38
N THR A 84 24.90 8.56 -9.59
CA THR A 84 25.51 8.25 -8.29
C THR A 84 24.49 8.08 -7.15
N ALA A 85 23.25 8.53 -7.37
CA ALA A 85 22.14 8.40 -6.42
C ALA A 85 20.79 8.58 -7.13
N THR A 86 19.73 8.00 -6.58
CA THR A 86 18.34 8.24 -6.97
C THR A 86 17.43 7.99 -5.76
N THR A 87 16.14 8.31 -5.88
CA THR A 87 15.16 8.13 -4.82
C THR A 87 13.92 7.43 -5.34
N VAL A 88 13.36 6.55 -4.53
CA VAL A 88 12.01 6.02 -4.68
C VAL A 88 11.21 6.45 -3.46
N ASN A 89 10.12 7.19 -3.68
CA ASN A 89 9.31 7.78 -2.61
C ASN A 89 7.88 7.23 -2.69
N LEU A 90 7.44 6.53 -1.66
CA LEU A 90 6.05 6.12 -1.50
C LEU A 90 5.28 7.22 -0.77
N ASP A 91 4.35 7.84 -1.46
CA ASP A 91 3.46 8.88 -0.94
C ASP A 91 2.05 8.30 -0.77
N VAL A 92 1.63 8.13 0.48
CA VAL A 92 0.32 7.56 0.84
C VAL A 92 -0.70 8.69 0.91
N GLN A 93 -1.49 8.84 -0.15
CA GLN A 93 -2.50 9.88 -0.29
C GLN A 93 -3.67 9.65 0.67
N VAL A 94 -4.14 8.42 0.75
CA VAL A 94 -5.26 8.02 1.60
C VAL A 94 -4.93 6.67 2.23
N LEU A 95 -5.22 6.54 3.52
CA LEU A 95 -5.29 5.25 4.20
C LEU A 95 -6.35 5.34 5.30
N ARG A 96 -7.45 4.61 5.12
CA ARG A 96 -8.53 4.51 6.09
C ARG A 96 -8.67 3.09 6.62
N LEU A 97 -8.95 2.97 7.91
CA LEU A 97 -9.21 1.72 8.59
C LEU A 97 -10.61 1.72 9.18
N SER A 98 -11.25 0.55 9.30
CA SER A 98 -12.54 0.39 9.95
C SER A 98 -12.71 -1.02 10.55
N LYS A 99 -13.88 -1.33 11.10
CA LYS A 99 -14.28 -2.67 11.54
C LYS A 99 -15.33 -3.23 10.61
N VAL A 100 -15.35 -4.55 10.45
CA VAL A 100 -16.44 -5.26 9.77
C VAL A 100 -17.56 -5.51 10.78
N ASP A 101 -18.80 -5.23 10.38
CA ASP A 101 -19.99 -5.70 11.06
C ASP A 101 -20.19 -7.21 10.77
N PRO A 102 -20.08 -8.09 11.78
CA PRO A 102 -20.21 -9.53 11.59
C PRO A 102 -21.61 -9.98 11.14
N ALA A 103 -22.63 -9.13 11.25
CA ALA A 103 -23.98 -9.44 10.77
C ALA A 103 -24.14 -9.18 9.27
N THR A 104 -23.39 -8.23 8.70
CA THR A 104 -23.58 -7.77 7.32
C THR A 104 -22.38 -7.99 6.41
N ASP A 105 -21.21 -8.33 6.96
CA ASP A 105 -19.92 -8.38 6.26
C ASP A 105 -19.53 -7.03 5.60
N MET A 106 -20.05 -5.91 6.12
CA MET A 106 -19.77 -4.54 5.64
C MET A 106 -19.04 -3.72 6.71
N GLU A 107 -18.45 -2.61 6.32
CA GLU A 107 -17.78 -1.67 7.20
C GLU A 107 -18.75 -1.02 8.18
N ILE A 108 -18.26 -0.73 9.39
CA ILE A 108 -18.96 0.10 10.36
C ILE A 108 -18.49 1.53 10.14
N GLY A 109 -19.29 2.36 9.47
CA GLY A 109 -18.93 3.75 9.14
C GLY A 109 -18.52 4.60 10.36
N ASP A 110 -19.18 4.39 11.51
CA ASP A 110 -18.86 5.09 12.77
C ASP A 110 -17.48 4.72 13.36
N GLU A 111 -16.89 3.62 12.88
CA GLU A 111 -15.59 3.12 13.30
C GLU A 111 -14.46 3.47 12.32
N GLU A 112 -14.74 4.23 11.26
CA GLU A 112 -13.75 4.71 10.31
C GLU A 112 -12.72 5.64 10.97
N VAL A 113 -11.44 5.40 10.67
CA VAL A 113 -10.34 6.28 11.08
C VAL A 113 -9.41 6.53 9.90
N SER A 114 -9.02 7.79 9.71
CA SER A 114 -8.06 8.20 8.69
C SER A 114 -6.65 8.19 9.27
N VAL A 115 -5.81 7.26 8.82
CA VAL A 115 -4.39 7.23 9.14
C VAL A 115 -3.64 8.26 8.30
N ALA A 116 -4.01 8.37 7.02
CA ALA A 116 -3.49 9.39 6.11
C ALA A 116 -4.62 9.99 5.27
N ASP A 117 -4.60 11.31 5.10
CA ASP A 117 -5.47 12.06 4.19
C ASP A 117 -4.66 13.16 3.49
N LYS A 118 -4.72 13.20 2.16
CA LYS A 118 -3.95 14.11 1.30
C LYS A 118 -2.47 14.13 1.64
N SER A 119 -1.87 12.95 1.80
CA SER A 119 -0.46 12.76 2.17
C SER A 119 -0.07 13.21 3.58
N ILE A 120 -1.03 13.62 4.41
CA ILE A 120 -0.78 14.01 5.79
C ILE A 120 -1.13 12.83 6.68
N VAL A 121 -0.13 12.34 7.42
CA VAL A 121 -0.31 11.28 8.41
C VAL A 121 -0.81 11.89 9.72
N ASP A 122 -1.94 11.38 10.23
CA ASP A 122 -2.35 11.64 11.60
C ASP A 122 -1.53 10.74 12.53
N GLN A 123 -0.54 11.31 13.19
CA GLN A 123 0.40 10.54 14.02
C GLN A 123 -0.29 9.86 15.21
N GLU A 124 -1.35 10.46 15.78
CA GLU A 124 -2.06 9.86 16.91
C GLU A 124 -2.84 8.61 16.46
N VAL A 125 -3.52 8.70 15.32
CA VAL A 125 -4.21 7.56 14.72
C VAL A 125 -3.21 6.49 14.28
N PHE A 126 -2.10 6.90 13.67
CA PHE A 126 -1.01 6.02 13.24
C PHE A 126 -0.45 5.23 14.43
N ASP A 127 -0.01 5.90 15.49
CA ASP A 127 0.58 5.27 16.67
C ASP A 127 -0.41 4.34 17.39
N LYS A 128 -1.71 4.65 17.30
CA LYS A 128 -2.77 3.86 17.93
C LYS A 128 -3.08 2.58 17.16
N TYR A 129 -3.09 2.64 15.82
CA TYR A 129 -3.64 1.57 14.98
C TYR A 129 -2.63 0.92 14.04
N VAL A 130 -1.40 1.40 13.89
CA VAL A 130 -0.39 0.77 13.03
C VAL A 130 0.62 0.01 13.89
N VAL A 131 0.84 -1.26 13.56
CA VAL A 131 1.75 -2.16 14.29
C VAL A 131 3.08 -2.30 13.55
N ALA A 132 3.04 -2.34 12.23
CA ALA A 132 4.23 -2.49 11.39
C ALA A 132 4.10 -1.64 10.12
N ASN A 133 5.18 -0.94 9.76
CA ASN A 133 5.27 -0.11 8.57
C ASN A 133 6.71 -0.11 7.99
N ASN A 134 7.26 -1.29 7.75
CA ASN A 134 8.67 -1.41 7.38
C ASN A 134 8.87 -1.48 5.86
N THR A 135 9.96 -0.90 5.38
CA THR A 135 10.46 -1.14 4.02
C THR A 135 11.39 -2.34 4.05
N VAL A 136 11.14 -3.30 3.16
CA VAL A 136 12.03 -4.44 2.91
C VAL A 136 12.68 -4.22 1.55
N THR A 137 14.01 -4.27 1.50
CA THR A 137 14.80 -4.04 0.27
C THR A 137 15.51 -5.30 -0.22
N ASP A 138 15.35 -6.42 0.48
CA ASP A 138 15.90 -7.69 0.01
C ASP A 138 15.17 -8.09 -1.28
N PRO A 139 15.90 -8.45 -2.36
CA PRO A 139 15.27 -8.99 -3.55
C PRO A 139 14.48 -10.24 -3.14
N ASP A 140 13.25 -10.38 -3.66
CA ASP A 140 12.48 -11.59 -3.46
C ASP A 140 13.34 -12.76 -3.95
N GLY A 141 13.74 -13.64 -3.02
CA GLY A 141 14.59 -14.79 -3.31
C GLY A 141 13.86 -15.89 -4.08
N SER A 142 12.68 -15.60 -4.64
CA SER A 142 12.01 -16.46 -5.58
C SER A 142 12.90 -16.67 -6.80
N GLU A 143 13.41 -17.89 -6.97
CA GLU A 143 14.10 -18.32 -8.19
C GLU A 143 13.21 -18.02 -9.42
N GLU A 144 13.80 -17.39 -10.45
CA GLU A 144 13.18 -17.17 -11.77
C GLU A 144 12.71 -18.47 -12.45
#